data_AF-A0A3M8BBW4-F1
#
_entry.id   AF-A0A3M8BBW4-F1
#
_cell.length_a   1.000
_cell.length_b   1.000
_cell.length_c   1.000
_cell.angle_alpha   90.00
_cell.angle_beta   90.00
_cell.angle_gamma   90.00
#
_symmetry.space_group_name_H-M   'P 1'
#
loop_
_entity.id
_entity.type
_entity.pdbx_description
1 polymer ?
#
loop_
_entity_poly.entity_id
_entity_poly.type
_entity_poly.pdbx_seq_one_letter_code
_entity_poly.pdbx_strand_id
1 'polypeptide(L)'
;MKKTQAVILATSLLGLGLTGFYSVKSHAEETPKMEAAQSATIAEPVTAEQQTELVPAVMDAKTLQAKMLNAIDNYQNVSGSYRVILAPLGVDETVEFEVQQGNNPRSHVKVLNNTKAELIKETAFDGEFYWDVKHNRKTYKKTKVSKANESTAFNKNEPRTYKNEQGEKVFVKRPDPAFSASAKDVVFPQDYAFWLTPDNHEIVGTEKLLNRTVAMVKGKHEDRILAEKHQATHFTMWVDTETGVLLKLEETNDKNEVTNSIEVLSIEFDEKAKKATFALPESFQNSTPSFEQAKFKQTMESAK
;
A
#
# COMPACT_ATOMS: atom_id res chain seq x y z
N MET A 1 -24.74 25.88 -17.50
CA MET A 1 -23.44 25.22 -17.76
C MET A 1 -23.36 23.99 -16.86
N LYS A 2 -23.42 22.78 -17.45
CA LYS A 2 -23.36 21.52 -16.69
C LYS A 2 -21.91 21.25 -16.33
N LYS A 3 -21.61 21.10 -15.04
CA LYS A 3 -20.29 20.69 -14.54
C LYS A 3 -20.15 19.19 -14.79
N THR A 4 -19.30 18.81 -15.72
CA THR A 4 -18.93 17.42 -15.96
C THR A 4 -18.03 16.98 -14.82
N GLN A 5 -18.57 16.24 -13.85
CA GLN A 5 -17.74 15.56 -12.84
C GLN A 5 -17.11 14.33 -13.51
N ALA A 6 -15.78 14.23 -13.44
CA ALA A 6 -15.07 13.03 -13.84
C ALA A 6 -15.39 11.92 -12.82
N VAL A 7 -16.28 11.01 -13.19
CA VAL A 7 -16.57 9.79 -12.43
C VAL A 7 -15.40 8.84 -12.64
N ILE A 8 -14.50 8.76 -11.65
CA ILE A 8 -13.48 7.71 -11.61
C ILE A 8 -14.13 6.51 -10.91
N LEU A 9 -14.53 5.51 -11.70
CA LEU A 9 -14.84 4.19 -11.16
C LEU A 9 -13.58 3.67 -10.46
N ALA A 10 -13.61 3.64 -9.13
CA ALA A 10 -12.55 3.07 -8.33
C ALA A 10 -12.60 1.54 -8.45
N THR A 11 -12.13 1.03 -9.59
CA THR A 11 -11.52 -0.29 -9.59
C THR A 11 -10.25 -0.14 -8.74
N SER A 12 -10.25 -0.70 -7.54
CA SER A 12 -9.03 -0.93 -6.78
C SER A 12 -8.18 -1.94 -7.56
N LEU A 13 -7.54 -1.46 -8.62
CA LEU A 13 -6.35 -2.10 -9.14
C LEU A 13 -5.28 -1.86 -8.08
N LEU A 14 -4.95 -2.92 -7.36
CA LEU A 14 -3.63 -3.09 -6.77
C LEU A 14 -2.61 -2.55 -7.79
N GLY A 15 -1.79 -1.60 -7.36
CA GLY A 15 -0.77 -0.94 -8.17
C GLY A 15 0.40 -1.84 -8.54
N LEU A 16 0.13 -3.11 -8.82
CA LEU A 16 1.07 -4.11 -9.31
C LEU A 16 0.72 -4.34 -10.78
N GLY A 17 1.48 -3.68 -11.65
CA GLY A 17 1.36 -3.81 -13.10
C GLY A 17 1.73 -5.21 -13.58
N LEU A 18 0.77 -6.14 -13.53
CA LEU A 18 0.87 -7.47 -14.12
C LEU A 18 -0.35 -7.72 -15.00
N THR A 19 -0.18 -7.50 -16.30
CA THR A 19 -1.03 -8.07 -17.34
C THR A 19 -0.60 -9.50 -17.58
N GLY A 20 -1.44 -10.48 -17.27
CA GLY A 20 -1.21 -11.89 -17.62
C GLY A 20 -2.49 -12.71 -17.51
N PHE A 21 -3.04 -13.12 -18.65
CA PHE A 21 -4.10 -14.12 -18.72
C PHE A 21 -3.49 -15.51 -18.57
N TYR A 22 -4.04 -16.36 -17.70
CA TYR A 22 -3.77 -17.80 -17.74
C TYR A 22 -5.07 -18.60 -17.68
N SER A 23 -5.24 -19.46 -18.68
CA SER A 23 -6.19 -20.57 -18.68
C SER A 23 -5.62 -21.70 -17.82
N VAL A 24 -6.42 -22.21 -16.89
CA VAL A 24 -6.08 -23.39 -16.07
C VAL A 24 -6.40 -24.65 -16.87
N LYS A 25 -5.41 -25.54 -17.03
CA LYS A 25 -5.63 -26.94 -17.36
C LYS A 25 -5.06 -27.75 -16.20
N SER A 26 -5.96 -28.36 -15.42
CA SER A 26 -5.60 -29.25 -14.32
C SER A 26 -5.29 -30.65 -14.85
N HIS A 27 -4.17 -31.21 -14.43
CA HIS A 27 -4.01 -32.66 -14.31
C HIS A 27 -3.46 -32.95 -12.91
N ALA A 28 -4.24 -33.71 -12.17
CA ALA A 28 -3.86 -34.35 -10.93
C ALA A 28 -3.09 -35.63 -11.26
N GLU A 29 -2.05 -35.92 -10.49
CA GLU A 29 -1.57 -37.29 -10.35
C GLU A 29 -0.92 -37.50 -8.99
N GLU A 30 -1.02 -38.74 -8.56
CA GLU A 30 -1.09 -39.24 -7.20
C GLU A 30 0.26 -39.40 -6.49
N THR A 31 0.18 -39.45 -5.16
CA THR A 31 1.25 -39.81 -4.24
C THR A 31 1.53 -41.32 -4.27
N PRO A 32 2.71 -41.74 -3.76
CA PRO A 32 2.73 -42.90 -2.89
C PRO A 32 3.40 -42.64 -1.53
N LYS A 33 2.78 -43.26 -0.53
CA LYS A 33 3.20 -43.40 0.88
C LYS A 33 4.59 -44.01 1.03
N MET A 34 5.32 -43.57 2.04
CA MET A 34 6.25 -44.43 2.76
C MET A 34 6.18 -44.14 4.27
N GLU A 35 6.03 -45.21 5.02
CA GLU A 35 5.90 -45.29 6.48
C GLU A 35 7.21 -45.85 7.04
N ALA A 36 7.79 -45.24 8.08
CA ALA A 36 8.64 -45.92 9.05
C ALA A 36 8.93 -45.06 10.30
N ALA A 37 8.38 -45.54 11.42
CA ALA A 37 8.98 -45.71 12.75
C ALA A 37 9.61 -44.54 13.54
N GLN A 38 9.06 -44.42 14.75
CA GLN A 38 9.44 -43.64 15.93
C GLN A 38 10.88 -43.86 16.43
N SER A 39 11.48 -42.81 16.99
CA SER A 39 12.08 -42.90 18.33
C SER A 39 12.11 -41.52 19.00
N ALA A 40 11.69 -41.49 20.25
CA ALA A 40 11.46 -40.30 21.06
C ALA A 40 12.77 -39.74 21.63
N THR A 41 12.88 -38.42 21.69
CA THR A 41 13.62 -37.74 22.78
C THR A 41 12.89 -36.44 23.07
N ILE A 42 12.41 -36.33 24.30
CA ILE A 42 11.62 -35.22 24.83
C ILE A 42 12.58 -34.05 25.02
N ALA A 43 12.37 -32.98 24.25
CA ALA A 43 12.86 -31.65 24.59
C ALA A 43 11.63 -30.74 24.63
N GLU A 44 11.31 -30.23 25.81
CA GLU A 44 10.26 -29.24 26.01
C GLU A 44 10.55 -28.00 25.16
N PRO A 45 9.65 -27.57 24.26
CA PRO A 45 9.72 -26.21 23.76
C PRO A 45 9.09 -25.29 24.82
N VAL A 46 9.93 -24.43 25.40
CA VAL A 46 9.49 -23.28 26.18
C VAL A 46 8.79 -22.32 25.21
N THR A 47 7.48 -22.45 25.08
CA THR A 47 6.64 -21.51 24.35
C THR A 47 6.43 -20.29 25.23
N ALA A 48 7.27 -19.26 25.03
CA ALA A 48 6.94 -17.91 25.51
C ALA A 48 6.09 -17.22 24.44
N GLU A 49 4.78 -17.51 24.42
CA GLU A 49 3.83 -16.60 23.81
C GLU A 49 3.80 -15.33 24.68
N GLN A 50 4.47 -14.28 24.22
CA GLN A 50 4.20 -12.93 24.72
C GLN A 50 2.75 -12.59 24.34
N GLN A 51 1.83 -12.84 25.27
CA GLN A 51 0.50 -12.24 25.23
C GLN A 51 0.68 -10.72 25.40
N THR A 52 0.64 -10.00 24.28
CA THR A 52 0.53 -8.54 24.31
C THR A 52 -0.84 -8.20 24.92
N GLU A 53 -0.80 -7.59 26.11
CA GLU A 53 -2.01 -7.23 26.85
C GLU A 53 -2.75 -6.10 26.12
N LEU A 54 -3.93 -6.39 25.58
CA LEU A 54 -4.76 -5.41 24.88
C LEU A 54 -5.35 -4.42 25.89
N VAL A 55 -5.01 -3.14 25.76
CA VAL A 55 -5.59 -2.08 26.57
C VAL A 55 -6.87 -1.55 25.87
N PRO A 56 -7.99 -1.32 26.59
CA PRO A 56 -9.21 -0.78 26.00
C PRO A 56 -8.94 0.50 25.19
N ALA A 57 -9.42 0.53 23.96
CA ALA A 57 -9.20 1.68 23.09
C ALA A 57 -10.03 2.89 23.54
N VAL A 58 -9.38 4.04 23.69
CA VAL A 58 -10.02 5.34 24.00
C VAL A 58 -10.46 6.08 22.72
N MET A 59 -10.09 5.56 21.55
CA MET A 59 -10.36 6.17 20.24
C MET A 59 -11.55 5.49 19.56
N ASP A 60 -12.45 6.29 18.96
CA ASP A 60 -13.54 5.77 18.15
C ASP A 60 -13.10 5.47 16.70
N ALA A 61 -13.82 4.54 16.07
CA ALA A 61 -13.57 4.06 14.71
C ALA A 61 -13.54 5.17 13.65
N LYS A 62 -14.44 6.17 13.76
CA LYS A 62 -14.53 7.26 12.78
C LYS A 62 -13.32 8.18 12.87
N THR A 63 -12.85 8.47 14.08
CA THR A 63 -11.62 9.22 14.30
C THR A 63 -10.40 8.48 13.74
N LEU A 64 -10.28 7.18 13.97
CA LEU A 64 -9.19 6.36 13.43
C LEU A 64 -9.21 6.33 11.90
N GLN A 65 -10.37 6.09 11.29
CA GLN A 65 -10.54 6.14 9.84
C GLN A 65 -10.16 7.51 9.26
N ALA A 66 -10.59 8.60 9.91
CA ALA A 66 -10.24 9.95 9.48
C ALA A 66 -8.73 10.21 9.53
N LYS A 67 -8.02 9.65 10.52
CA LYS A 67 -6.55 9.69 10.58
C LYS A 67 -5.92 8.92 9.43
N MET A 68 -6.37 7.71 9.13
CA MET A 68 -5.86 6.94 7.98
C MET A 68 -6.08 7.67 6.64
N LEU A 69 -7.27 8.25 6.45
CA LEU A 69 -7.63 9.01 5.24
C LEU A 69 -6.82 10.30 5.05
N ASN A 70 -6.15 10.77 6.10
CA ASN A 70 -5.38 12.01 6.12
C ASN A 70 -4.00 11.80 6.77
N ALA A 71 -3.44 10.58 6.68
CA ALA A 71 -2.24 10.23 7.44
C ALA A 71 -1.06 11.16 7.14
N ILE A 72 -0.95 11.61 5.89
CA ILE A 72 0.07 12.53 5.39
C ILE A 72 0.06 13.93 6.02
N ASP A 73 -0.96 14.28 6.82
CA ASP A 73 -1.02 15.53 7.56
C ASP A 73 -0.39 15.42 8.96
N ASN A 74 -0.10 14.20 9.41
CA ASN A 74 0.37 13.95 10.78
C ASN A 74 1.89 13.72 10.88
N TYR A 75 2.62 13.86 9.78
CA TYR A 75 4.07 13.77 9.73
C TYR A 75 4.62 14.56 8.53
N GLN A 76 5.88 14.97 8.61
CA GLN A 76 6.55 15.70 7.54
C GLN A 76 7.50 14.80 6.73
N ASN A 77 8.22 13.90 7.41
CA ASN A 77 9.05 12.89 6.77
C ASN A 77 8.77 11.51 7.37
N VAL A 78 8.85 10.46 6.56
CA VAL A 78 8.77 9.09 7.02
C VAL A 78 9.68 8.21 6.17
N SER A 79 10.41 7.30 6.82
CA SER A 79 11.22 6.30 6.12
C SER A 79 11.09 4.96 6.82
N GLY A 80 11.23 3.88 6.07
CA GLY A 80 11.07 2.56 6.64
C GLY A 80 11.06 1.47 5.59
N SER A 81 10.58 0.31 6.00
CA SER A 81 10.35 -0.82 5.12
C SER A 81 9.17 -1.65 5.58
N TYR A 82 8.51 -2.32 4.65
CA TYR A 82 7.47 -3.29 4.95
C TYR A 82 7.56 -4.49 4.01
N ARG A 83 7.12 -5.65 4.49
CA ARG A 83 6.89 -6.82 3.65
C ARG A 83 5.42 -6.90 3.29
N VAL A 84 5.13 -7.26 2.05
CA VAL A 84 3.78 -7.56 1.58
C VAL A 84 3.74 -8.95 0.97
N ILE A 85 2.73 -9.72 1.38
CA ILE A 85 2.43 -11.03 0.81
C ILE A 85 1.01 -10.95 0.25
N LEU A 86 0.86 -11.23 -1.04
CA LEU A 86 -0.45 -11.42 -1.68
C LEU A 86 -0.47 -12.84 -2.26
N ALA A 87 -0.84 -13.82 -1.44
CA ALA A 87 -0.72 -15.23 -1.80
C ALA A 87 -1.48 -15.60 -3.09
N PRO A 88 -2.71 -15.08 -3.34
CA PRO A 88 -3.44 -15.38 -4.58
C PRO A 88 -2.72 -14.91 -5.85
N LEU A 89 -1.80 -13.95 -5.73
CA LEU A 89 -1.01 -13.41 -6.83
C LEU A 89 0.44 -13.94 -6.84
N GLY A 90 0.83 -14.76 -5.88
CA GLY A 90 2.20 -15.23 -5.71
C GLY A 90 3.19 -14.08 -5.43
N VAL A 91 2.73 -13.01 -4.79
CA VAL A 91 3.57 -11.84 -4.47
C VAL A 91 4.13 -12.03 -3.06
N ASP A 92 5.45 -11.88 -2.95
CA ASP A 92 6.18 -11.74 -1.70
C ASP A 92 7.30 -10.71 -1.94
N GLU A 93 7.06 -9.49 -1.48
CA GLU A 93 7.91 -8.34 -1.77
C GLU A 93 8.26 -7.57 -0.49
N THR A 94 9.46 -7.02 -0.46
CA THR A 94 9.87 -6.03 0.53
C THR A 94 9.92 -4.67 -0.14
N VAL A 95 9.24 -3.69 0.46
CA VAL A 95 9.22 -2.30 -0.01
C VAL A 95 9.98 -1.44 0.97
N GLU A 96 11.06 -0.81 0.50
CA GLU A 96 11.80 0.22 1.24
C GLU A 96 11.35 1.59 0.76
N PHE A 97 11.20 2.55 1.67
CA PHE A 97 10.66 3.85 1.32
C PHE A 97 11.25 4.99 2.14
N GLU A 98 11.30 6.14 1.48
CA GLU A 98 11.63 7.46 2.03
C GLU A 98 10.63 8.44 1.43
N VAL A 99 9.82 9.09 2.26
CA VAL A 99 8.73 9.96 1.82
C VAL A 99 8.77 11.27 2.58
N GLN A 100 8.66 12.37 1.86
CA GLN A 100 8.63 13.72 2.40
C GLN A 100 7.34 14.38 1.92
N GLN A 101 6.56 14.93 2.86
CA GLN A 101 5.28 15.59 2.59
C GLN A 101 5.44 17.13 2.60
N GLY A 102 4.35 17.88 2.75
CA GLY A 102 4.39 19.33 2.91
C GLY A 102 4.77 20.09 1.64
N ASN A 103 5.53 21.19 1.80
CA ASN A 103 5.80 22.16 0.72
C ASN A 103 6.74 21.67 -0.38
N ASN A 104 7.61 20.70 -0.06
CA ASN A 104 8.60 20.15 -0.99
C ASN A 104 8.47 18.63 -1.04
N PRO A 105 7.35 18.11 -1.57
CA PRO A 105 7.05 16.70 -1.51
C PRO A 105 8.02 15.91 -2.39
N ARG A 106 8.54 14.81 -1.85
CA ARG A 106 9.54 13.93 -2.49
C ARG A 106 9.31 12.50 -2.06
N SER A 107 9.70 11.55 -2.90
CA SER A 107 9.74 10.15 -2.51
C SER A 107 10.83 9.37 -3.20
N HIS A 108 11.27 8.30 -2.55
CA HIS A 108 12.05 7.24 -3.15
C HIS A 108 11.57 5.92 -2.57
N VAL A 109 11.20 4.99 -3.45
CA VAL A 109 10.63 3.69 -3.08
C VAL A 109 11.32 2.61 -3.88
N LYS A 110 11.78 1.56 -3.21
CA LYS A 110 12.41 0.38 -3.81
C LYS A 110 11.56 -0.84 -3.51
N VAL A 111 11.43 -1.73 -4.49
CA VAL A 111 10.65 -2.96 -4.36
C VAL A 111 11.54 -4.15 -4.68
N LEU A 112 11.75 -5.00 -3.68
CA LEU A 112 12.54 -6.22 -3.75
C LEU A 112 11.59 -7.41 -3.81
N ASN A 113 11.80 -8.31 -4.76
CA ASN A 113 11.12 -9.60 -4.80
C ASN A 113 11.86 -10.57 -3.87
N ASN A 114 11.20 -11.03 -2.80
CA ASN A 114 11.84 -11.87 -1.80
C ASN A 114 12.06 -13.31 -2.29
N THR A 115 11.20 -13.82 -3.18
CA THR A 115 11.34 -15.16 -3.75
C THR A 115 12.59 -15.28 -4.63
N LYS A 116 12.93 -14.21 -5.36
CA LYS A 116 14.09 -14.15 -6.25
C LYS A 116 15.29 -13.43 -5.65
N ALA A 117 15.13 -12.84 -4.46
CA ALA A 117 16.11 -11.99 -3.80
C ALA A 117 16.67 -10.90 -4.73
N GLU A 118 15.81 -10.26 -5.52
CA GLU A 118 16.21 -9.26 -6.53
C GLU A 118 15.45 -7.94 -6.37
N LEU A 119 16.15 -6.82 -6.56
CA LEU A 119 15.51 -5.52 -6.73
C LEU A 119 14.82 -5.48 -8.10
N ILE A 120 13.50 -5.36 -8.12
CA ILE A 120 12.72 -5.40 -9.37
C ILE A 120 12.33 -4.02 -9.89
N LYS A 121 12.11 -3.07 -8.97
CA LYS A 121 11.57 -1.74 -9.30
C LYS A 121 12.06 -0.69 -8.33
N GLU A 122 12.32 0.51 -8.85
CA GLU A 122 12.47 1.72 -8.05
C GLU A 122 11.56 2.81 -8.62
N THR A 123 10.97 3.62 -7.75
CA THR A 123 10.24 4.83 -8.13
C THR A 123 10.73 5.99 -7.32
N ALA A 124 10.84 7.16 -7.93
CA ALA A 124 11.25 8.37 -7.25
C ALA A 124 10.47 9.58 -7.73
N PHE A 125 10.28 10.55 -6.85
CA PHE A 125 9.70 11.85 -7.14
C PHE A 125 10.55 12.95 -6.49
N ASP A 126 10.98 13.92 -7.28
CA ASP A 126 11.88 14.99 -6.83
C ASP A 126 11.18 16.35 -6.64
N GLY A 127 9.85 16.39 -6.77
CA GLY A 127 9.03 17.60 -6.76
C GLY A 127 8.63 18.09 -8.15
N GLU A 128 9.29 17.63 -9.23
CA GLU A 128 8.96 18.01 -10.61
C GLU A 128 8.76 16.79 -11.52
N PHE A 129 9.59 15.77 -11.36
CA PHE A 129 9.60 14.59 -12.21
C PHE A 129 9.31 13.34 -11.38
N TYR A 130 8.63 12.40 -12.01
CA TYR A 130 8.41 11.06 -11.51
C TYR A 130 9.21 10.07 -12.35
N TRP A 131 9.97 9.20 -11.69
CA TRP A 131 10.74 8.13 -12.28
C TRP A 131 10.10 6.78 -11.96
N ASP A 132 9.95 5.93 -12.98
CA ASP A 132 9.64 4.51 -12.81
C ASP A 132 10.77 3.70 -13.45
N VAL A 133 11.55 3.02 -12.62
CA VAL A 133 12.74 2.28 -12.99
C VAL A 133 12.44 0.79 -12.87
N LYS A 134 12.69 0.02 -13.93
CA LYS A 134 12.56 -1.43 -13.98
C LYS A 134 13.95 -2.05 -14.03
N HIS A 135 14.37 -2.67 -12.93
CA HIS A 135 15.72 -3.21 -12.79
C HIS A 135 15.94 -4.46 -13.65
N ASN A 136 14.93 -5.34 -13.70
CA ASN A 136 14.96 -6.54 -14.53
C ASN A 136 15.12 -6.25 -16.04
N ARG A 137 14.63 -5.10 -16.51
CA ARG A 137 14.72 -4.67 -17.91
C ARG A 137 15.83 -3.65 -18.16
N LYS A 138 16.47 -3.14 -17.10
CA LYS A 138 17.43 -2.02 -17.16
C LYS A 138 16.87 -0.80 -17.91
N THR A 139 15.59 -0.50 -17.67
CA THR A 139 14.87 0.60 -18.35
C THR A 139 14.27 1.55 -17.34
N TYR A 140 14.07 2.81 -17.72
CA TYR A 140 13.33 3.77 -16.92
C TYR A 140 12.38 4.62 -17.76
N LYS A 141 11.27 5.06 -17.15
CA LYS A 141 10.42 6.15 -17.65
C LYS A 141 10.61 7.36 -16.75
N LYS A 142 10.87 8.52 -17.34
CA LYS A 142 10.85 9.82 -16.64
C LYS A 142 9.69 10.65 -17.16
N THR A 143 8.81 11.07 -16.26
CA THR A 143 7.61 11.85 -16.59
C THR A 143 7.64 13.17 -15.82
N LYS A 144 7.46 14.30 -16.51
CA LYS A 144 7.25 15.58 -15.84
C LYS A 144 5.85 15.59 -15.24
N VAL A 145 5.74 15.77 -13.93
CA VAL A 145 4.46 15.89 -13.26
C VAL A 145 3.98 17.32 -13.47
N SER A 146 2.86 17.47 -14.17
CA SER A 146 2.25 18.79 -14.33
C SER A 146 1.74 19.27 -12.97
N LYS A 147 2.15 20.47 -12.55
CA LYS A 147 1.48 21.23 -11.47
C LYS A 147 0.02 21.56 -11.82
N ALA A 148 -0.37 21.36 -13.08
CA ALA A 148 -1.73 21.53 -13.57
C ALA A 148 -2.67 20.45 -13.00
N ASN A 149 -3.06 20.64 -11.74
CA ASN A 149 -4.38 20.34 -11.17
C ASN A 149 -4.54 20.96 -9.77
N GLU A 150 -4.06 22.19 -9.57
CA GLU A 150 -4.61 23.09 -8.52
C GLU A 150 -6.14 23.32 -8.69
N SER A 151 -6.71 22.92 -9.83
CA SER A 151 -8.11 23.13 -10.24
C SER A 151 -9.16 22.22 -9.63
N THR A 152 -8.81 21.19 -8.86
CA THR A 152 -9.75 20.62 -7.87
C THR A 152 -9.01 20.54 -6.55
N ALA A 153 -8.92 21.68 -5.85
CA ALA A 153 -8.52 21.69 -4.46
C ALA A 153 -9.32 20.62 -3.73
N PHE A 154 -8.63 19.57 -3.27
CA PHE A 154 -9.27 18.51 -2.51
C PHE A 154 -9.91 19.13 -1.27
N ASN A 155 -11.24 19.09 -1.19
CA ASN A 155 -11.98 19.66 -0.07
C ASN A 155 -12.11 18.60 1.03
N LYS A 156 -11.31 18.75 2.09
CA LYS A 156 -11.33 17.84 3.25
C LYS A 156 -12.68 17.79 3.98
N ASN A 157 -13.55 18.76 3.76
CA ASN A 157 -14.86 18.85 4.41
C ASN A 157 -15.97 18.14 3.62
N GLU A 158 -15.70 17.73 2.37
CA GLU A 158 -16.68 16.97 1.58
C GLU A 158 -16.71 15.49 2.00
N PRO A 159 -17.88 14.83 1.88
CA PRO A 159 -17.99 13.41 2.14
C PRO A 159 -16.98 12.59 1.32
N ARG A 160 -16.18 11.78 2.00
CA ARG A 160 -15.18 10.91 1.37
C ARG A 160 -15.78 9.62 0.81
N THR A 161 -17.01 9.30 1.22
CA THR A 161 -17.80 8.15 0.77
C THR A 161 -19.26 8.58 0.60
N TYR A 162 -19.86 8.28 -0.55
CA TYR A 162 -21.28 8.54 -0.83
C TYR A 162 -21.82 7.57 -1.90
N LYS A 163 -23.12 7.62 -2.18
CA LYS A 163 -23.72 6.90 -3.32
C LYS A 163 -24.02 7.89 -4.45
N ASN A 164 -23.65 7.55 -5.69
CA ASN A 164 -24.01 8.35 -6.86
C ASN A 164 -25.50 8.17 -7.24
N GLU A 165 -25.94 8.83 -8.31
CA GLU A 165 -27.32 8.76 -8.81
C GLU A 165 -27.76 7.34 -9.20
N GLN A 166 -26.80 6.46 -9.50
CA GLN A 166 -27.01 5.04 -9.83
C GLN A 166 -27.01 4.14 -8.59
N GLY A 167 -26.83 4.70 -7.39
CA GLY A 167 -26.75 3.96 -6.14
C GLY A 167 -25.39 3.29 -5.88
N GLU A 168 -24.40 3.52 -6.74
CA GLU A 168 -23.05 2.95 -6.63
C GLU A 168 -22.25 3.70 -5.56
N LYS A 169 -21.44 2.97 -4.79
CA LYS A 169 -20.58 3.55 -3.76
C LYS A 169 -19.39 4.25 -4.42
N VAL A 170 -19.22 5.52 -4.13
CA VAL A 170 -18.12 6.36 -4.60
C VAL A 170 -17.18 6.64 -3.45
N PHE A 171 -15.88 6.49 -3.70
CA PHE A 171 -14.81 6.79 -2.76
C PHE A 171 -13.94 7.93 -3.31
N VAL A 172 -13.85 9.02 -2.57
CA VAL A 172 -13.09 10.21 -2.97
C VAL A 172 -11.71 10.16 -2.36
N LYS A 173 -10.70 9.81 -3.15
CA LYS A 173 -9.30 9.81 -2.73
C LYS A 173 -8.74 11.23 -2.75
N ARG A 174 -7.95 11.54 -1.72
CA ARG A 174 -7.08 12.70 -1.71
C ARG A 174 -5.85 12.39 -2.58
N PRO A 175 -5.40 13.31 -3.44
CA PRO A 175 -4.15 13.14 -4.18
C PRO A 175 -2.97 12.94 -3.22
N ASP A 176 -1.99 12.15 -3.64
CA ASP A 176 -0.72 11.96 -2.94
C ASP A 176 0.32 12.96 -3.49
N PRO A 177 0.67 14.01 -2.73
CA PRO A 177 1.60 15.04 -3.22
C PRO A 177 3.03 14.50 -3.45
N ALA A 178 3.43 13.49 -2.69
CA ALA A 178 4.77 12.92 -2.74
C ALA A 178 4.93 11.82 -3.80
N PHE A 179 3.84 11.43 -4.48
CA PHE A 179 3.83 10.31 -5.43
C PHE A 179 4.52 9.08 -4.83
N SER A 180 4.17 8.73 -3.59
CA SER A 180 4.82 7.73 -2.75
C SER A 180 4.63 6.27 -3.24
N ALA A 181 4.11 6.08 -4.45
CA ALA A 181 4.01 4.79 -5.13
C ALA A 181 3.45 3.69 -4.21
N SER A 182 4.15 2.56 -4.05
CA SER A 182 3.74 1.47 -3.16
C SER A 182 3.76 1.86 -1.69
N ALA A 183 4.64 2.78 -1.26
CA ALA A 183 4.73 3.20 0.14
C ALA A 183 3.41 3.76 0.68
N LYS A 184 2.57 4.35 -0.19
CA LYS A 184 1.23 4.85 0.18
C LYS A 184 0.36 3.78 0.83
N ASP A 185 0.60 2.50 0.55
CA ASP A 185 -0.20 1.41 1.11
C ASP A 185 -0.09 1.35 2.64
N VAL A 186 1.05 1.79 3.20
CA VAL A 186 1.25 1.91 4.65
C VAL A 186 1.20 3.36 5.12
N VAL A 187 1.91 4.29 4.45
CA VAL A 187 2.07 5.67 4.96
C VAL A 187 0.90 6.58 4.63
N PHE A 188 0.09 6.24 3.62
CA PHE A 188 -1.12 6.97 3.27
C PHE A 188 -2.28 6.02 2.93
N PRO A 189 -2.73 5.21 3.89
CA PRO A 189 -3.50 3.97 3.66
C PRO A 189 -4.98 4.24 3.38
N GLN A 190 -5.29 5.18 2.47
CA GLN A 190 -6.67 5.58 2.13
C GLN A 190 -7.50 4.40 1.64
N ASP A 191 -6.90 3.52 0.84
CA ASP A 191 -7.59 2.36 0.27
C ASP A 191 -8.10 1.42 1.36
N TYR A 192 -7.29 1.18 2.40
CA TYR A 192 -7.66 0.39 3.57
C TYR A 192 -8.63 1.14 4.49
N ALA A 193 -8.46 2.46 4.62
CA ALA A 193 -9.39 3.28 5.40
C ALA A 193 -10.82 3.20 4.86
N PHE A 194 -11.00 3.09 3.54
CA PHE A 194 -12.31 2.94 2.91
C PHE A 194 -12.97 1.58 3.16
N TRP A 195 -12.23 0.59 3.64
CA TRP A 195 -12.80 -0.69 4.08
C TRP A 195 -13.58 -0.54 5.38
N LEU A 196 -13.30 0.50 6.18
CA LEU A 196 -13.95 0.73 7.46
C LEU A 196 -15.33 1.38 7.24
N THR A 197 -16.40 0.60 7.28
CA THR A 197 -17.80 1.09 7.29
C THR A 197 -18.36 1.01 8.71
N PRO A 198 -19.37 1.82 9.08
CA PRO A 198 -19.89 1.82 10.45
C PRO A 198 -20.29 0.44 11.01
N ASP A 199 -20.64 -0.51 10.15
CA ASP A 199 -21.26 -1.78 10.54
C ASP A 199 -20.33 -3.01 10.35
N ASN A 200 -19.12 -2.84 9.79
CA ASN A 200 -18.29 -3.98 9.39
C ASN A 200 -17.02 -4.20 10.20
N HIS A 201 -16.75 -3.37 11.20
CA HIS A 201 -15.52 -3.45 11.99
C HIS A 201 -15.70 -2.95 13.42
N GLU A 202 -14.76 -3.33 14.27
CA GLU A 202 -14.64 -2.87 15.65
C GLU A 202 -13.17 -2.67 16.02
N ILE A 203 -12.92 -1.70 16.92
CA ILE A 203 -11.61 -1.57 17.56
C ILE A 203 -11.60 -2.48 18.78
N VAL A 204 -10.78 -3.53 18.74
CA VAL A 204 -10.74 -4.57 19.79
C VAL A 204 -9.73 -4.27 20.89
N GLY A 205 -8.87 -3.26 20.71
CA GLY A 205 -7.92 -2.83 21.72
C GLY A 205 -6.78 -2.01 21.14
N THR A 206 -5.80 -1.72 21.99
CA THR A 206 -4.54 -1.08 21.61
C THR A 206 -3.35 -1.90 22.08
N GLU A 207 -2.25 -1.81 21.35
CA GLU A 207 -0.97 -2.45 21.72
C GLU A 207 0.24 -1.64 21.23
N LYS A 208 1.45 -2.16 21.47
CA LYS A 208 2.70 -1.55 21.01
C LYS A 208 3.28 -2.31 19.83
N LEU A 209 3.55 -1.61 18.74
CA LEU A 209 4.27 -2.14 17.57
C LEU A 209 5.30 -1.10 17.12
N LEU A 210 6.56 -1.52 16.94
CA LEU A 210 7.67 -0.63 16.56
C LEU A 210 7.80 0.61 17.48
N ASN A 211 7.59 0.43 18.80
CA ASN A 211 7.54 1.49 19.82
C ASN A 211 6.39 2.51 19.66
N ARG A 212 5.41 2.22 18.81
CA ARG A 212 4.24 3.07 18.57
C ARG A 212 2.98 2.45 19.16
N THR A 213 2.03 3.28 19.59
CA THR A 213 0.73 2.79 20.06
C THR A 213 -0.18 2.58 18.85
N VAL A 214 -0.59 1.34 18.60
CA VAL A 214 -1.50 0.98 17.52
C VAL A 214 -2.89 0.62 18.05
N ALA A 215 -3.92 0.97 17.30
CA ALA A 215 -5.26 0.42 17.48
C ALA A 215 -5.40 -0.83 16.61
N MET A 216 -5.87 -1.93 17.21
CA MET A 216 -6.19 -3.16 16.48
C MET A 216 -7.66 -3.12 16.06
N VAL A 217 -7.89 -3.16 14.75
CA VAL A 217 -9.22 -3.11 14.13
C VAL A 217 -9.49 -4.46 13.48
N LYS A 218 -10.59 -5.11 13.85
CA LYS A 218 -11.05 -6.34 13.21
C LYS A 218 -12.32 -6.04 12.41
N GLY A 219 -12.43 -6.60 11.21
CA GLY A 219 -13.60 -6.40 10.38
C GLY A 219 -13.80 -7.45 9.29
N LYS A 220 -14.85 -7.24 8.49
CA LYS A 220 -15.27 -8.13 7.40
C LYS A 220 -15.31 -7.40 6.07
N HIS A 221 -14.95 -8.10 4.99
CA HIS A 221 -15.14 -7.60 3.63
C HIS A 221 -16.61 -7.72 3.22
N GLU A 222 -17.32 -6.59 3.19
CA GLU A 222 -18.71 -6.54 2.70
C GLU A 222 -18.79 -6.60 1.17
N ASP A 223 -17.75 -6.15 0.49
CA ASP A 223 -17.66 -6.18 -0.97
C ASP A 223 -17.22 -7.57 -1.44
N ARG A 224 -18.15 -8.28 -2.10
CA ARG A 224 -17.91 -9.63 -2.61
C ARG A 224 -16.78 -9.69 -3.64
N ILE A 225 -16.63 -8.66 -4.49
CA ILE A 225 -15.57 -8.63 -5.51
C ILE A 225 -14.21 -8.47 -4.84
N LEU A 226 -14.12 -7.61 -3.81
CA LEU A 226 -12.91 -7.46 -3.01
C LEU A 226 -12.56 -8.79 -2.32
N ALA A 227 -13.52 -9.40 -1.61
CA ALA A 227 -13.34 -10.66 -0.90
C ALA A 227 -12.88 -11.79 -1.83
N GLU A 228 -13.49 -11.91 -3.01
CA GLU A 228 -13.14 -12.92 -4.02
C GLU A 228 -11.72 -12.72 -4.56
N LYS A 229 -11.34 -11.47 -4.88
CA LYS A 229 -9.99 -11.15 -5.38
C LYS A 229 -8.90 -11.39 -4.34
N HIS A 230 -9.19 -11.06 -3.08
CA HIS A 230 -8.24 -11.18 -1.98
C HIS A 230 -8.24 -12.59 -1.36
N GLN A 231 -9.21 -13.43 -1.77
CA GLN A 231 -9.50 -14.73 -1.17
C GLN A 231 -9.68 -14.65 0.36
N ALA A 232 -10.16 -13.50 0.85
CA ALA A 232 -10.30 -13.19 2.26
C ALA A 232 -11.70 -12.71 2.57
N THR A 233 -12.22 -13.07 3.73
CA THR A 233 -13.52 -12.64 4.24
C THR A 233 -13.39 -11.71 5.44
N HIS A 234 -12.26 -11.76 6.15
CA HIS A 234 -11.97 -10.97 7.34
C HIS A 234 -10.64 -10.23 7.18
N PHE A 235 -10.51 -9.10 7.86
CA PHE A 235 -9.26 -8.37 7.98
C PHE A 235 -8.99 -7.98 9.43
N THR A 236 -7.70 -7.89 9.78
CA THR A 236 -7.23 -7.24 10.98
C THR A 236 -6.20 -6.18 10.60
N MET A 237 -6.36 -4.96 11.08
CA MET A 237 -5.44 -3.84 10.85
C MET A 237 -4.85 -3.35 12.17
N TRP A 238 -3.57 -2.98 12.14
CA TRP A 238 -2.90 -2.29 13.23
C TRP A 238 -2.50 -0.91 12.76
N VAL A 239 -3.23 0.08 13.26
CA VAL A 239 -3.13 1.46 12.79
C VAL A 239 -2.49 2.31 13.88
N ASP A 240 -1.41 3.01 13.54
CA ASP A 240 -0.77 3.95 14.45
C ASP A 240 -1.75 5.04 14.88
N THR A 241 -2.02 5.12 16.19
CA THR A 241 -3.05 6.03 16.74
C THR A 241 -2.68 7.50 16.61
N GLU A 242 -1.39 7.81 16.52
CA GLU A 242 -0.91 9.18 16.37
C GLU A 242 -1.05 9.65 14.92
N THR A 243 -0.56 8.88 13.95
CA THR A 243 -0.42 9.33 12.55
C THR A 243 -1.48 8.79 11.60
N GLY A 244 -2.14 7.66 11.93
CA GLY A 244 -3.03 6.95 11.00
C GLY A 244 -2.31 6.05 10.00
N VAL A 245 -0.98 5.88 10.12
CA VAL A 245 -0.19 4.95 9.30
C VAL A 245 -0.58 3.50 9.63
N LEU A 246 -0.71 2.66 8.59
CA LEU A 246 -0.99 1.23 8.74
C LEU A 246 0.34 0.49 8.98
N LEU A 247 0.53 -0.06 10.19
CA LEU A 247 1.76 -0.78 10.55
C LEU A 247 1.68 -2.28 10.29
N LYS A 248 0.46 -2.84 10.31
CA LYS A 248 0.24 -4.24 9.96
C LYS A 248 -1.16 -4.45 9.41
N LEU A 249 -1.31 -5.38 8.48
CA LEU A 249 -2.58 -5.90 7.95
C LEU A 249 -2.47 -7.42 7.83
N GLU A 250 -3.51 -8.12 8.24
CA GLU A 250 -3.71 -9.54 7.96
C GLU A 250 -5.12 -9.73 7.38
N GLU A 251 -5.21 -10.35 6.22
CA GLU A 251 -6.47 -10.77 5.61
C GLU A 251 -6.60 -12.29 5.70
N THR A 252 -7.75 -12.76 6.16
CA THR A 252 -8.00 -14.19 6.40
C THR A 252 -9.29 -14.66 5.74
N ASN A 253 -9.31 -15.94 5.34
CA ASN A 253 -10.51 -16.59 4.83
C ASN A 253 -11.37 -17.18 5.96
N ASP A 254 -12.48 -17.83 5.62
CA ASP A 254 -13.41 -18.42 6.61
C ASP A 254 -12.82 -19.59 7.43
N LYS A 255 -11.64 -20.10 7.04
CA LYS A 255 -10.87 -21.10 7.79
C LYS A 255 -9.82 -20.46 8.70
N ASN A 256 -9.79 -19.13 8.80
CA ASN A 256 -8.76 -18.34 9.47
C ASN A 256 -7.34 -18.50 8.89
N GLU A 257 -7.23 -18.93 7.63
CA GLU A 257 -5.94 -18.98 6.92
C GLU A 257 -5.62 -17.58 6.39
N VAL A 258 -4.39 -17.10 6.64
CA VAL A 258 -3.92 -15.81 6.11
C VAL A 258 -3.70 -15.92 4.61
N THR A 259 -4.36 -15.08 3.82
CA THR A 259 -4.21 -15.04 2.37
C THR A 259 -3.38 -13.85 1.90
N ASN A 260 -3.47 -12.72 2.60
CA ASN A 260 -2.64 -11.55 2.35
C ASN A 260 -2.16 -10.93 3.66
N SER A 261 -0.99 -10.31 3.62
CA SER A 261 -0.48 -9.55 4.76
C SER A 261 0.39 -8.37 4.33
N ILE A 262 0.40 -7.36 5.20
CA ILE A 262 1.40 -6.29 5.20
C ILE A 262 1.99 -6.24 6.61
N GLU A 263 3.31 -6.19 6.71
CA GLU A 263 4.01 -6.05 7.98
C GLU A 263 5.12 -5.01 7.83
N VAL A 264 4.99 -3.88 8.54
CA VAL A 264 6.05 -2.88 8.61
C VAL A 264 7.18 -3.43 9.46
N LEU A 265 8.38 -3.48 8.90
CA LEU A 265 9.59 -4.03 9.53
C LEU A 265 10.39 -2.95 10.27
N SER A 266 10.33 -1.72 9.77
CA SER A 266 10.95 -0.55 10.38
C SER A 266 10.22 0.72 9.96
N ILE A 267 10.14 1.69 10.86
CA ILE A 267 9.57 2.99 10.57
C ILE A 267 10.17 4.07 11.45
N GLU A 268 10.55 5.18 10.85
CA GLU A 268 11.06 6.38 11.52
C GLU A 268 10.36 7.60 10.93
N PHE A 269 10.09 8.59 11.78
CA PHE A 269 9.39 9.82 11.43
C PHE A 269 10.27 11.05 11.63
N ASP A 270 9.99 12.08 10.83
CA ASP A 270 10.52 13.43 10.93
C ASP A 270 12.05 13.51 11.04
N GLU A 271 12.60 14.01 12.14
CA GLU A 271 14.05 14.23 12.29
C GLU A 271 14.87 12.93 12.18
N LYS A 272 14.27 11.80 12.54
CA LYS A 272 14.91 10.47 12.45
C LYS A 272 14.75 9.83 11.08
N ALA A 273 13.79 10.30 10.27
CA ALA A 273 13.53 9.75 8.95
C ALA A 273 14.66 10.09 7.97
N LYS A 274 15.02 9.11 7.14
CA LYS A 274 15.89 9.33 6.00
C LYS A 274 15.19 10.23 4.98
N LYS A 275 15.98 11.05 4.28
CA LYS A 275 15.48 11.94 3.23
C LYS A 275 15.60 11.27 1.88
N ALA A 276 14.53 11.35 1.09
CA ALA A 276 14.47 10.82 -0.26
C ALA A 276 15.62 11.36 -1.13
N THR A 277 16.50 10.47 -1.58
CA THR A 277 17.56 10.79 -2.54
C THR A 277 17.59 9.74 -3.64
N PHE A 278 17.55 10.17 -4.91
CA PHE A 278 17.55 9.25 -6.04
C PHE A 278 18.59 9.66 -7.08
N ALA A 279 19.36 8.68 -7.54
CA ALA A 279 20.25 8.79 -8.67
C ALA A 279 19.95 7.64 -9.65
N LEU A 280 19.70 7.98 -10.91
CA LEU A 280 19.45 6.98 -11.95
C LEU A 280 20.75 6.21 -12.24
N PRO A 281 20.73 4.86 -12.30
CA PRO A 281 21.92 4.10 -12.69
C PRO A 281 22.32 4.39 -14.15
N GLU A 282 23.61 4.61 -14.40
CA GLU A 282 24.15 5.07 -15.70
C GLU A 282 23.83 4.13 -16.87
N SER A 283 23.69 2.82 -16.61
CA SER A 283 23.49 1.82 -17.65
C SER A 283 22.03 1.65 -18.11
N PHE A 284 21.10 2.45 -17.59
CA PHE A 284 19.66 2.25 -17.82
C PHE A 284 19.16 3.04 -19.03
N GLN A 285 18.32 2.41 -19.84
CA GLN A 285 17.80 3.02 -21.07
C GLN A 285 16.44 3.68 -20.84
N ASN A 286 16.25 4.86 -21.44
CA ASN A 286 14.96 5.55 -21.37
C ASN A 286 13.93 4.87 -22.28
N SER A 287 12.81 4.43 -21.70
CA SER A 287 11.70 3.79 -22.42
C SER A 287 10.50 4.71 -22.63
N THR A 288 10.60 6.01 -22.38
CA THR A 288 9.55 6.99 -22.68
C THR A 288 9.27 6.98 -24.21
N PRO A 289 8.02 6.76 -24.68
CA PRO A 289 7.69 6.73 -26.11
C PRO A 289 8.13 8.00 -26.85
N SER A 290 8.59 7.86 -28.10
CA SER A 290 9.16 8.96 -28.90
C SER A 290 8.24 10.17 -29.10
N PHE A 291 6.92 9.96 -29.16
CA PHE A 291 5.94 11.04 -29.26
C PHE A 291 5.83 11.87 -27.95
N GLU A 292 5.97 11.23 -26.78
CA GLU A 292 6.05 11.94 -25.49
C GLU A 292 7.38 12.72 -25.39
N GLN A 293 8.47 12.18 -25.93
CA GLN A 293 9.76 12.89 -26.01
C GLN A 293 9.70 14.13 -26.92
N ALA A 294 9.00 14.04 -28.07
CA ALA A 294 8.82 15.15 -28.99
C ALA A 294 7.99 16.28 -28.39
N LYS A 295 6.87 15.96 -27.71
CA LYS A 295 6.09 16.95 -26.95
C LYS A 295 6.90 17.59 -25.83
N PHE A 296 7.73 16.81 -25.13
CA PHE A 296 8.61 17.32 -24.08
C PHE A 296 9.64 18.33 -24.63
N LYS A 297 10.29 18.02 -25.75
CA LYS A 297 11.24 18.96 -26.41
C LYS A 297 10.53 20.23 -26.89
N GLN A 298 9.38 20.10 -27.54
CA GLN A 298 8.62 21.24 -28.05
C GLN A 298 8.17 22.19 -26.93
N THR A 299 7.81 21.66 -25.76
CA THR A 299 7.38 22.46 -24.60
C THR A 299 8.56 23.19 -23.95
N MET A 300 9.76 22.60 -23.97
CA MET A 300 10.99 23.22 -23.44
C MET A 300 11.54 24.31 -24.36
N GLU A 301 11.34 24.19 -25.68
CA GLU A 301 11.73 25.21 -26.66
C GLU A 301 10.78 26.42 -26.66
N SER A 302 9.49 26.23 -26.36
CA SER A 302 8.51 27.33 -26.23
C SER A 302 8.58 28.12 -24.91
N ALA A 303 9.42 27.68 -23.97
CA ALA A 303 9.60 28.30 -22.64
C ALA A 303 10.92 29.08 -22.50
N LYS A 304 11.66 29.27 -23.60
CA LYS A 304 12.80 30.20 -23.73
C LYS A 304 12.36 31.42 -24.52
#